data_AF-A0A819C3Q6-F1
#
_entry.id   AF-A0A819C3Q6-F1
#
_cell.length_a   1.000
_cell.length_b   1.000
_cell.length_c   1.000
_cell.angle_alpha   90.00
_cell.angle_beta   90.00
_cell.angle_gamma   90.00
#
_symmetry.space_group_name_H-M   'P 1'
#
loop_
_entity.id
_entity.type
_entity.pdbx_description
1 polymer ?
#
loop_
_entity_poly.entity_id
_entity_poly.type
_entity_poly.pdbx_seq_one_letter_code
_entity_poly.pdbx_strand_id
1 'polypeptide(L)' 'MEFNSEHRCVRAAYTYYQILELEKEFHSNKYLTPSRRIQIARRLALTERQIKIWFQSRRCKWQHDRFKSRNDPHVPIE' A
#
# COMPACT_ATOMS: atom_id res chain seq x y z
N MET A 1 -2.40 -4.40 34.37
CA MET A 1 -1.79 -4.01 33.08
C MET A 1 -2.93 -3.87 32.07
N GLU A 2 -3.56 -2.70 32.04
CA GLU A 2 -4.61 -2.37 31.08
C GLU A 2 -3.97 -1.63 29.90
N PHE A 3 -4.06 -2.22 28.70
CA PHE A 3 -3.65 -1.54 27.47
C PHE A 3 -4.72 -0.52 27.11
N ASN A 4 -4.44 0.72 27.53
CA ASN A 4 -5.31 1.87 27.35
C ASN A 4 -5.59 2.11 25.85
N SER A 5 -6.88 2.14 25.54
CA SER A 5 -7.42 2.53 24.24
C SER A 5 -7.20 4.02 24.02
N GLU A 6 -6.40 4.41 23.03
CA GLU A 6 -6.51 5.75 22.45
C GLU A 6 -6.38 5.72 20.93
N HIS A 7 -7.53 5.44 20.32
CA HIS A 7 -8.08 6.19 19.20
C HIS A 7 -7.33 7.47 18.81
N ARG A 8 -6.44 7.37 17.83
CA ARG A 8 -6.48 8.22 16.62
C ARG A 8 -5.67 7.55 15.53
N CYS A 9 -6.28 7.40 14.38
CA CYS A 9 -5.58 7.40 13.10
C CYS A 9 -4.83 8.74 12.99
N VAL A 10 -3.74 8.90 13.72
CA VAL A 10 -2.70 9.85 13.36
C VAL A 10 -2.20 9.29 12.05
N ARG A 11 -2.38 10.04 10.96
CA ARG A 11 -1.70 9.75 9.71
C ARG A 11 -0.20 9.92 9.97
N ALA A 12 0.41 8.95 10.64
CA ALA A 12 1.85 8.84 10.69
C ALA A 12 2.25 8.58 9.24
N ALA A 13 2.80 9.61 8.60
CA ALA A 13 3.32 9.48 7.25
C ALA A 13 4.41 8.42 7.30
N TYR A 14 4.32 7.44 6.40
CA TYR A 14 5.38 6.46 6.23
C TYR A 14 6.67 7.21 5.86
N THR A 15 7.79 6.81 6.45
CA THR A 15 9.09 7.38 6.08
C THR A 15 9.41 7.04 4.63
N TYR A 16 10.30 7.81 4.00
CA TYR A 16 10.74 7.52 2.63
C TYR A 16 11.27 6.08 2.49
N TYR A 17 12.06 5.61 3.46
CA TYR A 17 12.55 4.24 3.49
C TYR A 17 11.43 3.20 3.57
N GLN A 18 10.43 3.42 4.42
CA GLN A 18 9.27 2.51 4.51
C GLN A 18 8.50 2.46 3.19
N ILE A 19 8.26 3.61 2.54
CA ILE A 19 7.60 3.67 1.23
C ILE A 19 8.42 2.94 0.17
N LEU A 20 9.73 3.19 0.12
CA LEU A 20 10.63 2.58 -0.86
C LEU A 20 10.61 1.05 -0.76
N GLU A 21 10.72 0.50 0.44
CA GLU A 21 10.70 -0.96 0.64
C GLU A 21 9.33 -1.56 0.34
N LEU A 22 8.23 -0.86 0.67
CA LEU A 22 6.87 -1.28 0.32
C LEU A 22 6.65 -1.28 -1.19
N GLU A 23 7.11 -0.25 -1.91
CA GLU A 23 7.06 -0.19 -3.37
C GLU A 23 7.91 -1.30 -3.99
N LYS A 24 9.16 -1.51 -3.55
CA LYS A 24 10.01 -2.60 -4.05
C LYS A 24 9.31 -3.95 -3.92
N GLU A 25 8.70 -4.21 -2.77
CA GLU A 25 7.98 -5.45 -2.56
C GLU A 25 6.75 -5.56 -3.46
N PHE A 26 5.98 -4.48 -3.60
CA PHE A 26 4.83 -4.45 -4.51
C PHE A 26 5.23 -4.68 -5.96
N HIS A 27 6.40 -4.20 -6.39
CA HIS A 27 6.93 -4.47 -7.72
C HIS A 27 7.19 -5.96 -7.92
N SER A 28 7.80 -6.63 -6.93
CA SER A 28 8.04 -8.07 -6.93
C SER A 28 6.75 -8.89 -6.90
N ASN A 29 5.82 -8.57 -6.00
CA ASN A 29 4.55 -9.26 -5.88
C ASN A 29 3.41 -8.30 -5.50
N LYS A 30 2.35 -8.26 -6.32
CA LYS A 30 1.18 -7.39 -6.09
C LYS A 30 0.34 -7.84 -4.90
N TYR A 31 0.54 -9.06 -4.40
CA TYR A 31 -0.19 -9.67 -3.29
C TYR A 31 0.76 -10.28 -2.27
N LEU A 32 0.53 -10.03 -0.98
CA LEU A 32 1.37 -10.59 0.07
C LEU A 32 0.81 -11.92 0.58
N THR A 33 1.69 -12.90 0.76
CA THR A 33 1.42 -14.07 1.60
C THR A 33 1.47 -13.69 3.09
N PRO A 34 0.81 -14.45 3.99
CA PRO A 34 0.85 -14.18 5.43
C PRO A 34 2.28 -14.11 6.00
N SER A 35 3.13 -15.07 5.64
CA SER A 35 4.52 -15.12 6.10
C SER A 35 5.32 -13.90 5.65
N ARG A 36 5.13 -13.47 4.40
CA ARG A 36 5.85 -12.29 3.88
C ARG A 36 5.38 -11.00 4.54
N ARG A 37 4.08 -10.89 4.82
CA ARG A 37 3.51 -9.75 5.55
C ARG A 37 4.13 -9.59 6.95
N ILE A 38 4.27 -10.69 7.69
CA ILE A 38 4.91 -10.68 9.02
C ILE A 38 6.38 -10.23 8.91
N GLN A 39 7.11 -10.73 7.93
CA GLN A 39 8.51 -10.38 7.73
C GLN A 39 8.71 -8.89 7.45
N ILE A 40 7.89 -8.32 6.58
CA ILE A 40 7.96 -6.89 6.21
C ILE A 40 7.53 -6.00 7.38
N ALA A 41 6.45 -6.38 8.08
CA ALA A 41 5.98 -5.70 9.27
C ALA A 41 7.10 -5.53 10.31
N ARG A 42 7.81 -6.63 10.62
CA ARG A 42 8.96 -6.61 11.53
C ARG A 42 10.10 -5.72 11.02
N ARG A 43 10.45 -5.83 9.72
CA ARG A 43 11.57 -5.08 9.13
C ARG A 43 11.33 -3.57 9.08
N LEU A 44 10.08 -3.14 8.88
CA LEU A 44 9.71 -1.74 8.72
C LEU A 44 9.17 -1.10 10.00
N ALA A 45 9.12 -1.85 11.11
CA ALA A 45 8.48 -1.46 12.36
C ALA A 45 7.03 -0.97 12.13
N LEU A 46 6.29 -1.70 11.29
CA LEU A 46 4.89 -1.47 10.99
C LEU A 46 4.05 -2.68 11.43
N THR A 47 2.77 -2.47 11.66
CA THR A 47 1.84 -3.57 11.94
C THR A 47 1.44 -4.29 10.66
N GLU A 48 1.13 -5.59 10.74
CA GLU A 48 0.59 -6.35 9.60
C GLU A 48 -0.66 -5.68 8.99
N ARG A 49 -1.46 -5.02 9.83
CA ARG A 49 -2.64 -4.26 9.41
C ARG A 49 -2.25 -3.07 8.53
N GLN A 50 -1.23 -2.30 8.90
CA GLN A 50 -0.73 -1.19 8.09
C GLN A 50 -0.19 -1.68 6.75
N ILE A 51 0.57 -2.78 6.75
CA ILE A 51 1.05 -3.42 5.52
C ILE A 51 -0.13 -3.84 4.62
N LYS A 52 -1.15 -4.50 5.18
CA LYS A 52 -2.35 -4.92 4.45
C LYS A 52 -3.09 -3.73 3.83
N ILE A 53 -3.30 -2.66 4.59
CA ILE A 53 -3.97 -1.44 4.12
C ILE A 53 -3.17 -0.79 3.01
N TRP A 54 -1.85 -0.64 3.19
CA TRP A 54 -0.99 -0.05 2.17
C TRP A 54 -1.05 -0.84 0.86
N PHE A 55 -0.96 -2.17 0.90
CA PHE A 55 -1.08 -3.02 -0.30
C PHE A 55 -2.46 -2.95 -0.95
N GLN A 56 -3.53 -2.75 -0.17
CA GLN A 56 -4.87 -2.51 -0.72
C GLN A 56 -4.93 -1.18 -1.45
N SER A 57 -4.50 -0.08 -0.82
CA SER A 57 -4.44 1.25 -1.43
C SER A 57 -3.58 1.27 -2.69
N ARG A 58 -2.42 0.59 -2.65
CA ARG A 58 -1.50 0.53 -3.78
C ARG A 58 -2.08 -0.24 -4.97
N ARG A 59 -2.82 -1.33 -4.73
CA ARG A 59 -3.55 -2.06 -5.78
C ARG A 59 -4.67 -1.23 -6.38
N CYS A 60 -5.41 -0.45 -5.59
CA CYS A 60 -6.43 0.45 -6.12
C CYS A 60 -5.81 1.48 -7.07
N LYS A 61 -4.70 2.11 -6.68
CA LYS A 61 -3.97 3.04 -7.56
C LYS A 61 -3.49 2.36 -8.85
N TRP A 62 -2.87 1.19 -8.73
CA TRP A 62 -2.40 0.42 -9.90
C TRP A 62 -3.54 0.04 -10.85
N GLN A 63 -4.70 -0.35 -10.33
CA GLN A 63 -5.88 -0.63 -11.15
C GLN A 63 -6.37 0.64 -11.84
N HIS A 64 -6.52 1.74 -11.10
CA HIS A 64 -6.94 3.03 -11.64
C HIS A 64 -6.03 3.51 -12.77
N ASP A 65 -4.72 3.43 -12.60
CA ASP A 65 -3.74 3.81 -13.62
C ASP A 65 -3.91 2.94 -14.90
N ARG A 66 -4.21 1.64 -14.73
CA ARG A 66 -4.50 0.74 -15.86
C ARG A 66 -5.85 1.03 -16.54
N PHE A 67 -6.86 1.47 -15.80
CA PHE A 67 -8.18 1.81 -16.35
C PHE A 67 -8.20 3.20 -16.99
N LYS A 68 -7.44 4.17 -16.46
CA LYS A 68 -7.23 5.47 -17.10
C LYS A 68 -6.55 5.33 -18.45
N SER A 69 -5.58 4.43 -18.59
CA SER A 69 -4.94 4.15 -19.88
C SER A 69 -5.85 3.47 -20.90
N ARG A 70 -7.01 2.93 -20.51
CA ARG A 70 -7.97 2.27 -21.41
C ARG A 70 -9.12 3.15 -21.86
N ASN A 71 -9.36 4.28 -21.18
CA ASN A 71 -10.42 5.24 -21.48
C ASN A 71 -9.80 6.59 -21.85
N ASP A 72 -8.96 6.62 -22.89
CA ASP A 72 -8.55 7.87 -23.54
C ASP A 72 -9.53 8.16 -24.68
N PRO A 73 -10.46 9.14 -24.54
CA PRO A 73 -11.28 9.60 -25.64
C PRO A 73 -10.55 10.74 -26.36
N HIS A 74 -9.44 10.45 -27.05
CA HIS A 74 -8.91 11.37 -28.06
C HIS A 74 -9.16 10.83 -29.46
N VAL A 75 -10.42 10.93 -29.88
CA VAL A 75 -10.76 10.93 -31.31
C VAL A 75 -11.09 12.39 -31.64
N PRO A 76 -10.25 13.09 -32.41
CA PRO A 76 -10.65 14.36 -33.01
C PRO A 76 -11.83 14.07 -33.93
N ILE A 77 -12.96 14.72 -33.67
CA ILE A 77 -14.12 14.71 -34.56
C ILE A 77 -13.75 15.66 -35.70
N GLU A 78 -13.47 15.11 -36.89
CA GLU A 78 -13.53 15.87 -38.15
C GLU A 78 -14.98 16.23 -38.47
#